data_AF-A0A2R5EUK4-F1
#
_entry.id   AF-A0A2R5EUK4-F1
#
_cell.length_a   1.000
_cell.length_b   1.000
_cell.length_c   1.000
_cell.angle_alpha   90.00
_cell.angle_beta   90.00
_cell.angle_gamma   90.00
#
_symmetry.space_group_name_H-M   'P 1'
#
loop_
_entity.id
_entity.type
_entity.pdbx_description
1 polymer ?
#
loop_
_entity_poly.entity_id
_entity_poly.type
_entity_poly.pdbx_seq_one_letter_code
_entity_poly.pdbx_strand_id
1 'polypeptide(L)'
;AAQEALAGIKVGVLARKYEVAPKTIRNWVKEFQETFGEDAVPTIDERLDDAKRLAELEEQYNQALKALGEKELENKVLRELVKKINPASTTDLTLHRRSSSRDTR
;
A
#
# COMPACT_ATOMS: atom_id res chain seq x y z
N ALA A 1 13.76 -10.48 -11.15
CA ALA A 1 14.97 -11.20 -11.63
C ALA A 1 15.94 -10.32 -12.42
N ALA A 2 15.51 -9.56 -13.44
CA ALA A 2 16.40 -8.68 -14.21
C ALA A 2 17.04 -7.56 -13.38
N GLN A 3 16.22 -6.76 -12.66
CA GLN A 3 16.71 -5.74 -11.73
C GLN A 3 17.61 -6.33 -10.63
N GLU A 4 17.27 -7.51 -10.10
CA GLU A 4 18.10 -8.22 -9.11
C GLU A 4 19.47 -8.61 -9.67
N ALA A 5 19.53 -9.04 -10.93
CA ALA A 5 20.79 -9.35 -11.61
C ALA A 5 21.63 -8.10 -11.84
N LEU A 6 20.99 -7.00 -12.24
CA LEU A 6 21.64 -5.71 -12.45
C LEU A 6 22.10 -5.06 -11.13
N ALA A 7 21.41 -5.34 -10.02
CA ALA A 7 21.83 -4.99 -8.67
C ALA A 7 23.02 -5.81 -8.15
N GLY A 8 23.62 -6.67 -8.99
CA GLY A 8 24.85 -7.42 -8.69
C GLY A 8 24.63 -8.85 -8.19
N ILE A 9 23.40 -9.35 -8.12
CA ILE A 9 23.15 -10.74 -7.71
C ILE A 9 23.54 -11.69 -8.85
N LYS A 10 24.37 -12.70 -8.54
CA LYS A 10 24.87 -13.66 -9.52
C LYS A 10 23.71 -14.37 -10.23
N VAL A 11 23.74 -14.38 -11.56
CA VAL A 11 22.73 -15.01 -12.42
C VAL A 11 22.44 -16.47 -12.04
N GLY A 12 23.45 -17.27 -11.67
CA GLY A 12 23.25 -18.66 -11.25
C GLY A 12 22.51 -18.83 -9.92
N VAL A 13 22.57 -17.83 -9.03
CA VAL A 13 21.76 -17.80 -7.81
C VAL A 13 20.31 -17.51 -8.17
N LEU A 14 20.08 -16.51 -9.02
CA LEU A 14 18.75 -16.13 -9.49
C LEU A 14 18.09 -17.25 -10.30
N ALA A 15 18.82 -17.91 -11.18
CA ALA A 15 18.35 -19.06 -11.95
C ALA A 15 17.81 -20.17 -11.05
N ARG A 16 18.50 -20.47 -9.94
CA ARG A 16 18.02 -21.45 -8.95
C ARG A 16 16.83 -20.92 -8.15
N LYS A 17 16.88 -19.67 -7.69
CA LYS A 17 15.79 -19.01 -6.94
C LYS A 17 14.47 -19.00 -7.70
N TYR A 18 14.54 -18.77 -9.01
CA TYR A 18 13.37 -18.65 -9.88
C TYR A 18 13.11 -19.91 -10.71
N GLU A 19 13.85 -20.99 -10.49
CA GLU A 19 13.69 -22.28 -11.20
C GLU A 19 13.73 -22.15 -12.74
N VAL A 20 14.59 -21.27 -13.25
CA VAL A 20 14.76 -21.04 -14.69
C VAL A 20 16.20 -21.25 -15.13
N ALA A 21 16.39 -21.45 -16.43
CA ALA A 21 17.73 -21.52 -17.00
C ALA A 21 18.46 -20.15 -16.82
N PRO A 22 19.78 -20.14 -16.56
CA PRO A 22 20.57 -18.91 -16.51
C PRO A 22 20.46 -18.05 -17.79
N LYS A 23 20.20 -18.66 -18.95
CA LYS A 23 19.95 -17.96 -20.21
C LYS A 23 18.69 -17.10 -20.14
N THR A 24 17.62 -17.59 -19.52
CA THR A 24 16.36 -16.86 -19.35
C THR A 24 16.57 -15.57 -18.55
N ILE A 25 17.35 -15.65 -17.47
CA ILE A 25 17.70 -14.45 -16.68
C ILE A 25 18.46 -13.42 -17.52
N ARG A 26 19.44 -13.84 -18.33
CA ARG A 26 20.20 -12.92 -19.20
C ARG A 26 19.32 -12.28 -20.27
N ASN A 27 18.38 -13.02 -20.84
CA ASN A 27 17.41 -12.47 -21.79
C ASN A 27 16.54 -11.41 -21.11
N TRP A 28 16.02 -11.68 -19.90
CA TRP A 28 15.26 -10.69 -19.15
C TRP A 28 16.06 -9.43 -18.81
N VAL A 29 17.36 -9.56 -18.50
CA VAL A 29 18.23 -8.39 -18.30
C VAL A 29 18.33 -7.56 -19.57
N LYS A 30 18.56 -8.21 -20.71
CA LYS A 30 18.62 -7.55 -22.02
C LYS A 30 17.30 -6.84 -22.36
N GLU A 31 16.17 -7.55 -22.27
CA GLU A 31 14.84 -7.01 -22.53
C GLU A 31 14.51 -5.83 -21.61
N PHE A 32 14.94 -5.91 -20.34
CA PHE A 32 14.78 -4.83 -19.38
C PHE A 32 15.57 -3.57 -19.80
N GLN A 33 16.85 -3.73 -20.15
CA GLN A 33 17.69 -2.61 -20.61
C GLN A 33 17.19 -2.02 -21.94
N GLU A 34 16.68 -2.84 -22.86
CA GLU A 34 16.08 -2.37 -24.12
C GLU A 34 14.79 -1.58 -23.88
N THR A 35 13.98 -1.98 -22.90
CA THR A 35 12.69 -1.35 -22.60
C THR A 35 12.83 -0.07 -21.80
N PHE A 36 13.74 -0.04 -20.82
CA PHE A 36 13.83 1.04 -19.84
C PHE A 36 15.12 1.89 -19.97
N GLY A 37 16.08 1.47 -20.79
CA GLY A 37 17.40 2.08 -20.92
C GLY A 37 18.46 1.42 -20.04
N GLU A 38 19.74 1.67 -20.33
CA GLU A 38 20.85 1.13 -19.55
C GLU A 38 20.90 1.69 -18.13
N ASP A 39 20.41 2.92 -17.92
CA ASP A 39 20.34 3.61 -16.62
C ASP A 39 19.04 3.33 -15.85
N ALA A 40 18.23 2.36 -16.29
CA ALA A 40 16.92 2.06 -15.71
C ALA A 40 16.96 1.49 -14.28
N VAL A 41 18.15 1.12 -13.81
CA VAL A 41 18.33 0.52 -12.49
C VAL A 41 18.65 1.65 -11.53
N PRO A 42 17.81 1.87 -10.50
CA PRO A 42 18.08 2.93 -9.55
C PRO A 42 19.43 2.69 -8.88
N THR A 43 20.20 3.77 -8.75
CA THR A 43 21.48 3.79 -8.07
C THR A 43 21.32 3.33 -6.62
N ILE A 44 22.43 2.93 -5.99
CA ILE A 44 22.39 2.49 -4.59
C ILE A 44 21.83 3.60 -3.68
N ASP A 45 22.16 4.86 -3.95
CA ASP A 45 21.68 6.01 -3.18
C ASP A 45 20.17 6.21 -3.37
N GLU A 46 19.66 6.15 -4.60
CA GLU A 46 18.21 6.22 -4.87
C GLU A 46 17.46 5.09 -4.16
N ARG A 47 17.98 3.87 -4.19
CA ARG A 47 17.38 2.72 -3.48
C ARG A 47 17.39 2.92 -1.97
N LEU A 48 18.43 3.54 -1.43
CA LEU A 48 18.53 3.82 0.01
C LEU A 48 17.52 4.89 0.42
N ASP A 49 17.35 5.92 -0.39
CA ASP A 49 16.37 6.97 -0.14
C ASP A 49 14.93 6.46 -0.28
N ASP A 50 14.66 5.62 -1.26
CA ASP A 50 13.37 4.92 -1.39
C ASP A 50 13.09 4.05 -0.15
N ALA A 51 14.09 3.34 0.36
CA ALA A 51 13.93 2.52 1.56
C ALA A 51 13.64 3.37 2.81
N LYS A 52 14.31 4.52 2.98
CA LYS A 52 14.01 5.47 4.06
C LYS A 52 12.58 6.00 3.95
N ARG A 53 12.19 6.43 2.74
CA ARG A 53 10.83 6.94 2.47
C ARG A 53 9.77 5.88 2.76
N LEU A 54 10.03 4.62 2.42
CA LEU A 54 9.12 3.51 2.71
C LEU A 54 8.97 3.33 4.23
N ALA A 55 10.08 3.34 4.98
CA ALA A 55 10.05 3.21 6.43
C ALA A 55 9.28 4.37 7.10
N GLU A 56 9.46 5.60 6.62
CA GLU A 56 8.69 6.77 7.08
C GLU A 56 7.19 6.61 6.81
N LEU A 57 6.83 6.09 5.64
CA LEU A 57 5.44 5.87 5.26
C LEU A 57 4.79 4.77 6.11
N GLU A 58 5.51 3.68 6.38
CA GLU A 58 5.05 2.60 7.27
C GLU A 58 4.80 3.12 8.69
N GLU A 59 5.70 3.97 9.20
CA GLU A 59 5.53 4.59 10.52
C GLU A 59 4.29 5.51 10.57
N GLN A 60 4.11 6.38 9.57
CA GLN A 60 2.94 7.25 9.47
C GLN A 60 1.64 6.44 9.37
N TYR A 61 1.66 5.34 8.61
CA TYR A 61 0.51 4.44 8.48
C TYR A 61 0.14 3.78 9.81
N ASN A 62 1.12 3.27 10.55
CA ASN A 62 0.89 2.66 11.86
C ASN A 62 0.33 3.67 12.87
N GLN A 63 0.83 4.91 12.85
CA GLN A 63 0.30 6.00 13.68
C GLN A 63 -1.15 6.32 13.31
N ALA A 64 -1.46 6.39 12.00
CA ALA A 64 -2.82 6.64 11.53
C ALA A 64 -3.80 5.52 11.92
N LEU A 65 -3.39 4.25 11.82
CA LEU A 65 -4.19 3.11 12.27
C LEU A 65 -4.50 3.17 13.77
N LYS A 66 -3.51 3.54 14.59
CA LYS A 66 -3.71 3.69 16.02
C LYS A 66 -4.72 4.79 16.33
N ALA A 67 -4.54 5.97 15.73
CA ALA A 67 -5.46 7.10 15.91
C ALA A 67 -6.88 6.77 15.43
N LEU A 68 -7.01 6.02 14.33
CA LEU A 68 -8.29 5.53 13.83
C LEU A 68 -8.97 4.62 14.86
N GLY A 69 -8.25 3.64 15.41
CA GLY A 69 -8.79 2.73 16.43
C GLY A 69 -9.27 3.46 17.69
N GLU A 70 -8.52 4.46 18.15
CA GLU A 70 -8.94 5.33 19.27
C GLU A 70 -10.25 6.06 18.96
N LYS A 71 -10.38 6.59 17.73
CA LYS A 71 -11.60 7.29 17.29
C LYS A 71 -12.78 6.35 17.09
N GLU A 72 -12.57 5.13 16.60
CA GLU A 72 -13.63 4.13 16.49
C GLU A 72 -14.17 3.70 17.86
N LEU A 73 -13.29 3.53 18.85
CA LEU A 73 -13.67 3.23 20.22
C LEU A 73 -14.49 4.37 20.84
N GLU A 74 -13.99 5.61 20.72
CA GLU A 74 -14.72 6.81 21.18
C GLU A 74 -16.10 6.89 20.52
N ASN A 75 -16.18 6.68 19.21
CA ASN A 75 -17.44 6.72 18.46
C ASN A 75 -18.42 5.64 18.93
N LYS A 76 -17.93 4.42 19.20
CA LYS A 76 -18.73 3.33 19.73
C LYS A 76 -19.31 3.68 21.10
N VAL A 77 -18.49 4.18 22.01
CA VAL A 77 -18.93 4.60 23.35
C VAL A 77 -19.99 5.70 23.25
N LEU A 78 -19.76 6.72 22.41
CA LEU A 78 -20.73 7.80 22.21
C LEU A 78 -22.06 7.29 21.66
N ARG A 79 -22.04 6.38 20.67
CA ARG A 79 -23.27 5.74 20.14
C ARG A 79 -24.04 4.97 21.20
N GLU A 80 -23.33 4.22 22.06
CA GLU A 80 -23.95 3.49 23.17
C GLU A 80 -24.58 4.44 24.20
N LEU A 81 -23.92 5.55 24.54
CA LEU A 81 -24.47 6.56 25.44
C LEU A 81 -25.74 7.21 24.87
N VAL A 82 -25.73 7.60 23.60
CA VAL A 82 -26.91 8.16 22.93
C VAL A 82 -28.07 7.16 22.95
N LYS A 83 -27.82 5.88 22.64
CA LYS A 83 -28.85 4.83 22.68
C LYS A 83 -29.42 4.62 24.09
N LYS A 84 -28.59 4.74 25.13
CA LYS A 84 -29.03 4.65 26.54
C LYS A 84 -29.89 5.86 26.94
N ILE A 85 -29.55 7.05 26.48
CA ILE A 85 -30.26 8.30 26.81
C ILE A 85 -31.59 8.40 26.05
N ASN A 86 -31.62 8.02 24.77
CA ASN A 86 -32.81 8.08 23.93
C ASN A 86 -33.02 6.75 23.17
N PRO A 87 -33.75 5.77 23.73
CA PRO A 87 -34.01 4.52 23.04
C PRO A 87 -34.84 4.70 21.74
N ALA A 88 -35.57 5.82 21.61
CA ALA A 88 -36.40 6.16 20.45
C ALA A 88 -35.66 6.90 19.31
N SER A 89 -34.42 7.38 19.49
CA SER A 89 -33.72 8.18 18.47
C SER A 89 -33.03 7.36 17.37
N THR A 90 -33.04 6.03 17.48
CA THR A 90 -32.35 5.14 16.53
C THR A 90 -33.08 4.96 15.20
N THR A 91 -34.34 5.40 15.08
CA THR A 91 -35.18 5.22 13.89
C THR A 91 -34.95 6.25 12.78
N ASP A 92 -34.23 7.36 13.01
CA ASP A 92 -34.22 8.49 12.07
C ASP A 92 -32.93 8.67 11.23
N LEU A 93 -31.81 8.04 11.63
CA LEU A 93 -30.54 8.17 10.89
C LEU A 93 -30.51 7.42 9.55
N THR A 94 -31.42 6.46 9.33
CA THR A 94 -31.59 5.80 8.03
C THR A 94 -32.46 6.61 7.05
N LEU A 95 -33.26 7.56 7.53
CA LEU A 95 -34.14 8.36 6.69
C LEU A 95 -33.41 9.55 6.05
N HIS A 96 -32.47 10.18 6.77
CA HIS A 96 -31.74 11.36 6.26
C HIS A 96 -30.69 11.05 5.18
N ARG A 97 -30.22 9.79 5.05
CA ARG A 97 -29.28 9.41 3.96
C ARG A 97 -29.98 9.23 2.61
N ARG A 98 -31.31 9.04 2.58
CA ARG A 98 -32.07 8.85 1.33
C ARG A 98 -32.52 10.15 0.67
N SER A 99 -32.53 11.28 1.37
CA SER A 99 -33.01 12.56 0.82
C SER A 99 -31.94 13.36 0.05
N SER A 100 -30.64 13.12 0.28
CA SER A 100 -29.57 13.92 -0.36
C SER A 100 -29.21 13.50 -1.80
N SER A 101 -29.87 12.49 -2.38
CA SER A 101 -29.54 11.97 -3.73
C SER A 101 -30.61 12.26 -4.79
N ARG A 102 -31.55 13.16 -4.53
CA ARG A 102 -32.53 13.64 -5.52
C ARG A 102 -32.58 15.15 -5.53
N ASP A 103 -31.57 15.78 -6.12
CA ASP A 103 -31.76 17.03 -6.86
C ASP A 103 -30.47 17.41 -7.59
N THR A 104 -30.36 16.94 -8.83
CA THR A 104 -29.65 17.64 -9.91
C THR A 104 -30.41 17.32 -11.19
N ARG A 105 -31.29 18.23 -11.61
CA ARG A 105 -31.84 18.28 -12.98
C ARG A 105 -31.52 19.63 -13.57
#